data_AF-A0AAV6FRP8-F1
#
_entry.id   AF-A0AAV6FRP8-F1
#
_cell.length_a   1.000
_cell.length_b   1.000
_cell.length_c   1.000
_cell.angle_alpha   90.00
_cell.angle_beta   90.00
_cell.angle_gamma   90.00
#
_symmetry.space_group_name_H-M   'P 1'
#
loop_
_entity.id
_entity.type
_entity.pdbx_description
1 polymer ?
#
loop_
_entity_poly.entity_id
_entity_poly.type
_entity_poly.pdbx_seq_one_letter_code
_entity_poly.pdbx_strand_id
1 'polypeptide(L)'
;MFSKKPHGDVKKSTQKVLDPKKDVLTRLKHLRIVIENAESVDLKHFFDQNYSHIYYVFFENFVTIEVNLKQKGHKSQREELDSILFIFEKILQLLPERIHQRWQFHSIGLILKKLLHTGNSLKIRREGVRLFLLWMQALQTNALPEQLWIFACLIPGFPAPQSEHGPRTLDNLISPPLCLQ
;
A
#
# COMPACT_ATOMS: atom_id res chain seq x y z
N MET A 1 -6.05 -4.55 -40.14
CA MET A 1 -5.89 -3.91 -38.82
C MET A 1 -4.80 -4.66 -38.06
N PHE A 2 -3.67 -4.01 -37.77
CA PHE A 2 -2.58 -4.65 -37.04
C PHE A 2 -2.98 -4.83 -35.58
N SER A 3 -3.20 -6.08 -35.17
CA SER A 3 -3.26 -6.45 -33.76
C SER A 3 -1.88 -6.15 -33.15
N LYS A 4 -1.77 -5.03 -32.43
CA LYS A 4 -0.55 -4.73 -31.65
C LYS A 4 -0.41 -5.83 -30.60
N LYS A 5 0.67 -6.60 -30.70
CA LYS A 5 1.01 -7.61 -29.69
C LYS A 5 1.20 -6.89 -28.34
N PRO A 6 0.48 -7.29 -27.27
CA PRO A 6 0.50 -6.61 -25.96
C PRO A 6 1.92 -6.50 -25.37
N HIS A 7 2.79 -7.47 -25.66
CA HIS A 7 4.20 -7.49 -25.25
C HIS A 7 5.01 -6.24 -25.66
N GLY A 8 4.72 -5.63 -26.81
CA GLY A 8 5.44 -4.43 -27.26
C GLY A 8 5.15 -3.17 -26.41
N ASP A 9 3.93 -3.08 -25.88
CA ASP A 9 3.48 -1.95 -25.08
C ASP A 9 3.93 -2.09 -23.61
N VAL A 10 4.09 -3.32 -23.11
CA VAL A 10 4.66 -3.62 -21.78
C VAL A 10 6.12 -3.16 -21.69
N LYS A 11 6.96 -3.50 -22.68
CA LYS A 11 8.39 -3.12 -22.65
C LYS A 11 8.58 -1.61 -22.63
N LYS A 12 7.81 -0.87 -23.44
CA LYS A 12 7.83 0.60 -23.45
C LYS A 12 7.33 1.19 -22.13
N SER A 13 6.28 0.62 -21.54
CA SER A 13 5.76 1.08 -20.25
C SER A 13 6.76 0.82 -19.13
N THR A 14 7.43 -0.34 -19.13
CA THR A 14 8.49 -0.69 -18.17
C THR A 14 9.61 0.34 -18.18
N GLN A 15 10.09 0.74 -19.36
CA GLN A 15 11.09 1.81 -19.47
C GLN A 15 10.62 3.14 -18.88
N LYS A 16 9.34 3.51 -19.12
CA LYS A 16 8.77 4.74 -18.56
C LYS A 16 8.59 4.70 -17.05
N VAL A 17 8.33 3.54 -16.45
CA VAL A 17 8.28 3.38 -14.98
C VAL A 17 9.64 3.68 -14.36
N LEU A 18 10.72 3.27 -15.03
CA LEU A 18 12.08 3.41 -14.53
C LEU A 18 12.75 4.73 -14.93
N ASP A 19 12.16 5.52 -15.83
CA ASP A 19 12.72 6.79 -16.29
C ASP A 19 12.54 7.89 -15.22
N PRO A 20 13.63 8.37 -14.58
CA PRO A 20 13.54 9.41 -13.54
C PRO A 20 13.16 10.78 -14.12
N LYS A 21 13.20 10.97 -15.44
CA LYS A 21 12.76 12.21 -16.09
C LYS A 21 11.24 12.31 -16.20
N LYS A 22 10.51 11.21 -15.97
CA LYS A 22 9.04 11.21 -15.95
C LYS A 22 8.53 11.57 -14.57
N ASP A 23 7.46 12.36 -14.52
CA ASP A 23 6.77 12.65 -13.28
C ASP A 23 6.19 11.37 -12.65
N VAL A 24 6.05 11.39 -11.33
CA VAL A 24 5.71 10.20 -10.54
C VAL A 24 4.31 9.67 -10.89
N LEU A 25 3.36 10.54 -11.24
CA LEU A 25 2.00 10.13 -11.63
C LEU A 25 2.00 9.42 -12.99
N THR A 26 2.77 9.91 -13.96
CA THR A 26 2.98 9.22 -15.24
C THR A 26 3.63 7.86 -15.04
N ARG A 27 4.62 7.76 -14.14
CA ARG A 27 5.27 6.49 -13.80
C ARG A 27 4.27 5.52 -13.16
N LEU A 28 3.38 5.98 -12.28
CA LEU A 28 2.31 5.18 -11.68
C LEU A 28 1.34 4.62 -12.74
N LYS A 29 0.91 5.47 -13.69
CA LYS A 29 0.03 5.05 -14.80
C LYS A 29 0.69 3.96 -15.65
N HIS A 30 1.97 4.10 -15.97
CA HIS A 30 2.70 3.07 -16.71
C HIS A 30 2.94 1.80 -15.89
N LEU A 31 3.14 1.92 -14.58
CA LEU A 31 3.28 0.76 -13.69
C LEU A 31 1.99 -0.06 -13.67
N ARG A 32 0.83 0.59 -13.63
CA ARG A 32 -0.47 -0.08 -13.76
C ARG A 32 -0.59 -0.85 -15.06
N ILE A 33 -0.21 -0.23 -16.19
CA ILE A 33 -0.20 -0.90 -17.50
C ILE A 33 0.71 -2.14 -17.47
N VAL A 34 1.91 -2.05 -16.89
CA VAL A 34 2.82 -3.20 -16.76
C VAL A 34 2.17 -4.32 -15.95
N ILE A 35 1.57 -4.01 -14.80
CA ILE A 35 0.91 -5.00 -13.94
C ILE A 35 -0.25 -5.69 -14.65
N GLU A 36 -1.06 -4.95 -15.41
CA GLU A 36 -2.27 -5.49 -16.06
C GLU A 36 -1.95 -6.32 -17.32
N ASN A 37 -0.76 -6.16 -17.92
CA ASN A 37 -0.45 -6.75 -19.23
C ASN A 37 0.79 -7.65 -19.26
N ALA A 38 1.65 -7.63 -18.23
CA ALA A 38 2.82 -8.50 -18.16
C ALA A 38 2.43 -9.91 -17.71
N GLU A 39 3.18 -10.91 -18.19
CA GLU A 39 3.05 -12.29 -17.70
C GLU A 39 3.49 -12.40 -16.24
N SER A 40 2.89 -13.31 -15.47
CA SER A 40 3.11 -13.36 -14.01
C SER A 40 4.58 -13.56 -13.61
N VAL A 41 5.34 -14.33 -14.40
CA VAL A 41 6.76 -14.59 -14.14
C VAL A 41 7.59 -13.32 -14.39
N ASP A 42 7.38 -12.68 -15.54
CA ASP A 42 8.06 -11.42 -15.89
C ASP A 42 7.72 -10.31 -14.92
N LEU A 43 6.45 -10.23 -14.48
CA LEU A 43 5.98 -9.25 -13.51
C LEU A 43 6.66 -9.43 -12.15
N LYS A 44 6.74 -10.67 -11.65
CA LYS A 44 7.45 -10.97 -10.40
C LYS A 44 8.92 -10.59 -10.51
N HIS A 45 9.58 -10.99 -11.60
CA HIS A 45 10.98 -10.62 -11.85
C HIS A 45 11.18 -9.10 -11.90
N PHE A 46 10.29 -8.37 -12.59
CA PHE A 46 10.34 -6.91 -12.67
C PHE A 46 10.22 -6.26 -11.28
N PHE A 47 9.30 -6.74 -10.43
CA PHE A 47 9.16 -6.27 -9.06
C PHE A 47 10.39 -6.57 -8.21
N ASP A 48 10.95 -7.78 -8.30
CA ASP A 48 12.11 -8.20 -7.53
C ASP A 48 13.39 -7.44 -7.89
N GLN A 49 13.53 -6.99 -9.13
CA GLN A 49 14.67 -6.18 -9.58
C GLN A 49 14.49 -4.69 -9.25
N ASN A 50 13.26 -4.18 -9.25
CA ASN A 50 12.98 -2.75 -9.19
C ASN A 50 12.18 -2.31 -7.94
N TYR A 51 12.14 -3.15 -6.90
CA TYR A 51 11.33 -2.95 -5.70
C TYR A 51 11.43 -1.55 -5.09
N SER A 52 12.64 -0.99 -4.95
CA SER A 52 12.84 0.36 -4.41
C SER A 52 12.22 1.44 -5.29
N HIS A 53 12.38 1.35 -6.61
CA HIS A 53 11.83 2.31 -7.56
C HIS A 53 10.30 2.24 -7.60
N ILE A 54 9.75 1.03 -7.59
CA ILE A 54 8.31 0.79 -7.56
C ILE A 54 7.71 1.35 -6.27
N TYR A 55 8.34 1.07 -5.12
CA TYR A 55 7.88 1.59 -3.84
C TYR A 55 7.93 3.11 -3.78
N TYR A 56 9.00 3.73 -4.29
CA TYR A 56 9.10 5.19 -4.39
C TYR A 56 7.95 5.78 -5.23
N VAL A 57 7.67 5.22 -6.41
CA VAL A 57 6.57 5.69 -7.26
C VAL A 57 5.23 5.58 -6.53
N PHE A 58 4.98 4.47 -5.85
CA PHE A 58 3.78 4.30 -5.03
C PHE A 58 3.71 5.35 -3.90
N PHE A 59 4.78 5.48 -3.12
CA PHE A 59 4.84 6.30 -1.91
C PHE A 59 4.60 7.78 -2.21
N GLU A 60 5.29 8.33 -3.21
CA GLU A 60 5.15 9.74 -3.60
C GLU A 60 3.74 10.08 -4.08
N ASN A 61 3.11 9.19 -4.86
CA ASN A 61 1.72 9.37 -5.27
C ASN A 61 0.77 9.26 -4.06
N PHE A 62 1.02 8.34 -3.12
CA PHE A 62 0.21 8.22 -1.91
C PHE A 62 0.27 9.48 -1.04
N VAL A 63 1.47 10.04 -0.81
CA VAL A 63 1.64 11.29 -0.05
C VAL A 63 0.91 12.44 -0.74
N THR A 64 1.05 12.54 -2.06
CA THR A 64 0.39 13.59 -2.86
C THR A 64 -1.14 13.50 -2.77
N ILE A 65 -1.71 12.31 -2.97
CA ILE A 65 -3.17 12.14 -2.92
C ILE A 65 -3.73 12.35 -1.51
N GLU A 66 -2.98 12.00 -0.47
CA GLU A 66 -3.38 12.23 0.92
C GLU A 66 -3.58 13.72 1.20
N VAL A 67 -2.64 14.57 0.77
CA VAL A 67 -2.74 16.02 0.94
C VAL A 67 -3.94 16.58 0.17
N ASN A 68 -4.11 16.15 -1.09
CA ASN A 68 -5.18 16.61 -1.96
C ASN A 68 -6.58 16.28 -1.40
N LEU A 69 -6.75 15.08 -0.84
CA LEU A 69 -8.03 14.64 -0.28
C LEU A 69 -8.40 15.35 1.02
N LYS A 70 -7.42 15.90 1.77
CA LYS A 70 -7.68 16.71 2.98
C LYS A 70 -8.30 18.08 2.65
N GLN A 71 -8.06 18.62 1.47
CA GLN A 71 -8.51 19.97 1.10
C GLN A 71 -9.93 19.97 0.47
N LYS A 72 -10.23 19.05 -0.46
CA LYS A 72 -11.60 18.71 -0.94
C LYS A 72 -11.53 17.53 -1.93
N GLY A 73 -12.17 16.41 -1.60
CA GLY A 73 -12.09 15.19 -2.43
C GLY A 73 -12.97 15.20 -3.69
N HIS A 74 -12.36 15.38 -4.86
CA HIS A 74 -13.01 15.29 -6.18
C HIS A 74 -13.13 13.83 -6.67
N LYS A 75 -14.04 13.56 -7.62
CA LYS A 75 -14.23 12.23 -8.21
C LYS A 75 -12.93 11.65 -8.80
N SER A 76 -12.18 12.47 -9.55
CA SER A 76 -10.90 12.08 -10.14
C SER A 76 -9.86 11.66 -9.10
N GLN A 77 -9.77 12.36 -7.97
CA GLN A 77 -8.86 12.02 -6.87
C GLN A 77 -9.22 10.69 -6.21
N ARG A 78 -10.51 10.32 -6.17
CA ARG A 78 -10.94 9.01 -5.66
C ARG A 78 -10.52 7.88 -6.60
N GLU A 79 -10.63 8.09 -7.91
CA GLU A 79 -10.16 7.14 -8.94
C GLU A 79 -8.63 7.00 -8.93
N GLU A 80 -7.93 8.11 -8.66
CA GLU A 80 -6.48 8.11 -8.47
C GLU A 80 -6.08 7.35 -7.21
N LEU A 81 -6.76 7.58 -6.07
CA LEU A 81 -6.54 6.79 -4.86
C LEU A 81 -6.79 5.30 -5.09
N ASP A 82 -7.91 4.93 -5.73
CA ASP A 82 -8.20 3.53 -6.07
C ASP A 82 -7.06 2.93 -6.92
N SER A 83 -6.47 3.69 -7.84
CA SER A 83 -5.30 3.27 -8.63
C SER A 83 -4.05 3.10 -7.77
N ILE A 84 -3.79 4.01 -6.82
CA ILE A 84 -2.65 3.94 -5.90
C ILE A 84 -2.76 2.72 -4.98
N LEU A 85 -3.96 2.45 -4.44
CA LEU A 85 -4.22 1.29 -3.58
C LEU A 85 -4.09 -0.03 -4.34
N PHE A 86 -4.48 -0.07 -5.61
CA PHE A 86 -4.23 -1.21 -6.48
C PHE A 86 -2.72 -1.51 -6.62
N ILE A 87 -1.89 -0.48 -6.83
CA ILE A 87 -0.42 -0.68 -6.89
C ILE A 87 0.10 -1.17 -5.54
N PHE A 88 -0.40 -0.61 -4.44
CA PHE A 88 0.02 -1.02 -3.09
C PHE A 88 -0.29 -2.49 -2.81
N GLU A 89 -1.48 -2.96 -3.17
CA GLU A 89 -1.82 -4.38 -3.11
C GLU A 89 -0.80 -5.23 -3.86
N LYS A 90 -0.40 -4.81 -5.06
CA LYS A 90 0.56 -5.57 -5.88
C LYS A 90 1.96 -5.58 -5.28
N ILE A 91 2.38 -4.50 -4.62
CA ILE A 91 3.60 -4.49 -3.81
C ILE A 91 3.52 -5.55 -2.70
N LEU A 92 2.42 -5.59 -1.95
CA LEU A 92 2.23 -6.57 -0.87
C LEU A 92 2.20 -8.02 -1.38
N GLN A 93 1.61 -8.26 -2.55
CA GLN A 93 1.47 -9.59 -3.16
C GLN A 93 2.75 -10.08 -3.85
N LEU A 94 3.52 -9.19 -4.48
CA LEU A 94 4.67 -9.57 -5.32
C LEU A 94 6.02 -9.44 -4.60
N LEU A 95 6.07 -8.80 -3.43
CA LEU A 95 7.29 -8.66 -2.62
C LEU A 95 7.19 -9.28 -1.21
N PRO A 96 6.56 -10.46 -1.02
CA PRO A 96 6.37 -11.03 0.31
C PRO A 96 7.70 -11.38 0.98
N GLU A 97 8.71 -11.85 0.24
CA GLU A 97 10.00 -12.22 0.81
C GLU A 97 10.74 -11.01 1.39
N ARG A 98 10.63 -9.85 0.73
CA ARG A 98 11.21 -8.58 1.21
C ARG A 98 10.47 -8.07 2.44
N ILE A 99 9.14 -8.12 2.40
CA ILE A 99 8.30 -7.69 3.52
C ILE A 99 8.54 -8.58 4.75
N HIS A 100 8.71 -9.89 4.56
CA HIS A 100 9.08 -10.82 5.62
C HIS A 100 10.39 -10.39 6.30
N GLN A 101 11.37 -9.91 5.52
CA GLN A 101 12.62 -9.30 6.01
C GLN A 101 12.45 -7.86 6.56
N ARG A 102 11.21 -7.42 6.81
CA ARG A 102 10.85 -6.07 7.30
C ARG A 102 11.29 -4.93 6.40
N TRP A 103 11.46 -5.17 5.09
CA TRP A 103 11.65 -4.09 4.13
C TRP A 103 10.46 -3.12 4.14
N GLN A 104 10.75 -1.82 4.24
CA GLN A 104 9.75 -0.74 4.35
C GLN A 104 8.73 -0.91 5.48
N PHE A 105 9.03 -1.71 6.51
CA PHE A 105 8.10 -2.06 7.59
C PHE A 105 7.39 -0.86 8.22
N HIS A 106 8.15 0.16 8.63
CA HIS A 106 7.60 1.37 9.26
C HIS A 106 6.76 2.20 8.29
N SER A 107 7.21 2.34 7.03
CA SER A 107 6.51 3.12 6.01
C SER A 107 5.18 2.46 5.63
N ILE A 108 5.19 1.15 5.37
CA ILE A 108 3.99 0.34 5.11
C ILE A 108 3.02 0.40 6.30
N GLY A 109 3.54 0.22 7.52
CA GLY A 109 2.75 0.30 8.75
C GLY A 109 2.06 1.66 8.91
N LEU A 110 2.76 2.77 8.66
CA LEU A 110 2.19 4.11 8.72
C LEU A 110 1.07 4.32 7.70
N ILE A 111 1.26 3.87 6.46
CA ILE A 111 0.23 3.96 5.41
C ILE A 111 -1.01 3.16 5.80
N LEU A 112 -0.84 1.94 6.30
CA LEU A 112 -1.96 1.11 6.75
C LEU A 112 -2.70 1.74 7.93
N LYS A 113 -2.00 2.30 8.91
CA LYS A 113 -2.62 3.07 10.00
C LYS A 113 -3.44 4.26 9.47
N LYS A 114 -2.91 5.01 8.49
CA LYS A 114 -3.65 6.10 7.81
C LYS A 114 -4.91 5.61 7.11
N LEU A 115 -4.88 4.44 6.47
CA LEU A 115 -6.05 3.85 5.80
C LEU A 115 -7.10 3.35 6.80
N LEU A 116 -6.66 2.79 7.93
CA LEU A 116 -7.53 2.26 8.98
C LEU A 116 -8.19 3.34 9.86
N HIS A 117 -7.71 4.59 9.77
CA HIS A 117 -8.19 5.72 10.57
C HIS A 117 -9.73 5.86 10.55
N THR A 118 -10.31 6.05 11.74
CA THR A 118 -11.77 6.12 11.96
C THR A 118 -12.43 7.29 11.24
N GLY A 119 -11.68 8.36 10.98
CA GLY A 119 -12.11 9.50 10.15
C GLY A 119 -12.27 9.19 8.65
N ASN A 120 -11.80 8.04 8.16
CA ASN A 120 -12.01 7.64 6.77
C ASN A 120 -13.40 7.04 6.54
N SER A 121 -13.87 7.15 5.29
CA SER A 121 -15.08 6.44 4.87
C SER A 121 -14.96 4.91 5.05
N LEU A 122 -16.10 4.25 5.22
CA LEU A 122 -16.15 2.80 5.38
C LEU A 122 -15.52 2.05 4.19
N LYS A 123 -15.64 2.58 2.96
CA LYS A 123 -14.99 2.02 1.76
C LYS A 123 -13.47 1.95 1.95
N ILE A 124 -12.85 3.06 2.36
CA ILE A 124 -11.40 3.14 2.58
C ILE A 124 -10.96 2.27 3.76
N ARG A 125 -11.72 2.26 4.86
CA ARG A 125 -11.37 1.43 6.02
C ARG A 125 -11.42 -0.06 5.69
N ARG A 126 -12.43 -0.53 4.96
CA ARG A 126 -12.51 -1.94 4.50
C ARG A 126 -11.30 -2.31 3.65
N GLU A 127 -10.89 -1.41 2.76
CA GLU A 127 -9.71 -1.62 1.93
C GLU A 127 -8.42 -1.61 2.76
N GLY A 128 -8.32 -0.73 3.76
CA GLY A 128 -7.25 -0.73 4.75
C GLY A 128 -7.13 -2.05 5.51
N VAL A 129 -8.26 -2.66 5.92
CA VAL A 129 -8.26 -3.98 6.55
C VAL A 129 -7.73 -5.04 5.60
N ARG A 130 -8.23 -5.07 4.35
CA ARG A 130 -7.81 -6.05 3.34
C ARG A 130 -6.30 -5.98 3.07
N LEU A 131 -5.76 -4.77 2.89
CA LEU A 131 -4.34 -4.53 2.69
C LEU A 131 -3.51 -4.87 3.94
N PHE A 132 -4.04 -4.58 5.13
CA PHE A 132 -3.39 -4.94 6.39
C PHE A 132 -3.24 -6.46 6.53
N LEU A 133 -4.26 -7.24 6.14
CA LEU A 133 -4.19 -8.70 6.16
C LEU A 133 -3.16 -9.25 5.17
N LEU A 134 -3.03 -8.65 3.97
CA LEU A 134 -1.96 -9.00 3.02
C LEU A 134 -0.58 -8.72 3.61
N TRP A 135 -0.41 -7.59 4.30
CA TRP A 135 0.85 -7.26 4.97
C TRP A 135 1.16 -8.24 6.11
N MET A 136 0.17 -8.59 6.94
CA MET A 136 0.32 -9.60 8.00
C MET A 136 0.70 -10.97 7.43
N GLN A 137 0.06 -11.39 6.34
CA GLN A 137 0.38 -12.65 5.65
C GLN A 137 1.83 -12.67 5.16
N ALA A 138 2.36 -11.55 4.65
CA ALA A 138 3.74 -11.44 4.21
C ALA A 138 4.74 -11.37 5.39
N LEU A 139 4.38 -10.70 6.48
CA LEU A 139 5.22 -10.62 7.68
C LEU A 139 5.39 -11.97 8.38
N GLN A 140 4.31 -12.76 8.48
CA GLN A 140 4.30 -14.02 9.24
C GLN A 140 4.88 -13.83 10.66
N THR A 141 5.85 -14.65 11.05
CA THR A 141 6.52 -14.60 12.36
C THR A 141 7.35 -13.34 12.60
N ASN A 142 7.58 -12.50 11.58
CA ASN A 142 8.31 -11.24 11.72
C ASN A 142 7.43 -10.05 12.10
N ALA A 143 6.12 -10.23 12.31
CA ALA A 143 5.25 -9.20 12.87
C ALA A 143 5.67 -8.81 14.30
N LEU A 144 5.48 -7.54 14.68
CA LEU A 144 5.68 -7.10 16.06
C LEU A 144 4.36 -7.15 16.85
N PRO A 145 4.41 -7.12 18.20
CA PRO A 145 3.21 -7.14 19.03
C PRO A 145 2.17 -6.09 18.65
N GLU A 146 2.62 -4.90 18.23
CA GLU A 146 1.72 -3.84 17.78
C GLU A 146 0.82 -4.26 16.61
N GLN A 147 1.36 -4.96 15.61
CA GLN A 147 0.58 -5.42 14.46
C GLN A 147 -0.43 -6.50 14.88
N LEU A 148 -0.07 -7.36 15.85
CA LEU A 148 -0.99 -8.33 16.42
C LEU A 148 -2.12 -7.65 17.21
N TRP A 149 -1.83 -6.55 17.91
CA TRP A 149 -2.85 -5.76 18.59
C TRP A 149 -3.80 -5.08 17.61
N ILE A 150 -3.26 -4.47 16.56
CA ILE A 150 -4.09 -3.89 15.48
C ILE A 150 -4.96 -4.99 14.87
N PHE A 151 -4.39 -6.16 14.54
CA PHE A 151 -5.14 -7.30 14.01
C PHE A 151 -6.31 -7.70 14.91
N ALA A 152 -6.08 -7.84 16.22
CA ALA A 152 -7.15 -8.16 17.18
C ALA A 152 -8.27 -7.11 17.16
N CYS A 153 -7.92 -5.83 17.09
CA CYS A 153 -8.89 -4.73 17.00
C CYS A 153 -9.68 -4.68 15.69
N LEU A 154 -9.21 -5.34 14.62
CA LEU A 154 -9.90 -5.38 13.32
C LEU A 154 -10.92 -6.52 13.22
N ILE A 155 -10.87 -7.51 14.12
CA ILE A 155 -11.79 -8.64 14.11
C ILE A 155 -13.02 -8.31 14.97
N PRO A 156 -14.24 -8.29 14.40
CA PRO A 156 -15.46 -8.09 15.18
C PRO A 156 -15.60 -9.14 16.29
N GLY A 157 -15.85 -8.68 17.52
CA GLY A 157 -16.05 -9.55 18.69
C GLY A 157 -14.77 -9.99 19.40
N PHE A 158 -13.58 -9.66 18.88
CA PHE A 158 -12.33 -9.88 19.64
C PHE A 158 -12.20 -8.85 20.77
N PRO A 159 -11.75 -9.25 21.97
CA PRO A 159 -11.52 -8.31 23.05
C PRO A 159 -10.33 -7.41 22.72
N ALA A 160 -10.41 -6.13 23.11
CA ALA A 160 -9.28 -5.22 22.98
C ALA A 160 -8.07 -5.73 23.78
N PRO A 161 -6.86 -5.77 23.20
CA PRO A 161 -5.66 -6.18 23.92
C PRO A 161 -5.45 -5.32 25.17
N GLN A 162 -5.22 -5.96 26.32
CA GLN A 162 -4.99 -5.24 27.58
C GLN A 162 -3.56 -4.69 27.65
N SER A 163 -3.41 -3.54 28.29
CA SER A 163 -2.11 -2.94 28.65
C SER A 163 -2.15 -2.41 30.08
N GLU A 164 -0.98 -2.11 30.65
CA GLU A 164 -0.87 -1.49 31.98
C GLU A 164 -1.65 -0.17 32.10
N HIS A 165 -1.88 0.51 30.97
CA HIS A 165 -2.57 1.80 30.89
C HIS A 165 -4.03 1.67 30.41
N GLY A 166 -4.59 0.45 30.43
CA GLY A 166 -5.95 0.15 29.97
C GLY A 166 -6.03 -0.52 28.60
N PRO A 167 -7.23 -0.67 28.01
CA PRO A 167 -7.44 -1.39 26.76
C PRO A 167 -6.82 -0.65 25.56
N ARG A 168 -6.09 -1.38 24.72
CA ARG A 168 -5.55 -0.89 23.44
C ARG A 168 -6.65 -0.94 22.38
N THR A 169 -7.37 0.16 22.21
CA THR A 169 -8.34 0.31 21.11
C THR A 169 -7.61 0.57 19.78
N LEU A 170 -8.31 0.39 18.66
CA LEU A 170 -7.75 0.69 17.34
C LEU A 170 -7.28 2.15 17.26
N ASP A 171 -8.09 3.09 17.75
CA ASP A 171 -7.76 4.53 17.72
C ASP A 171 -6.45 4.84 18.44
N ASN A 172 -6.23 4.25 19.62
CA ASN A 172 -4.99 4.46 20.39
C ASN A 172 -3.75 3.88 19.69
N LEU A 173 -3.90 2.82 18.89
CA LEU A 173 -2.80 2.15 18.18
C LEU A 173 -2.43 2.85 16.86
N ILE A 174 -3.41 3.41 16.17
CA ILE A 174 -3.21 4.09 14.88
C ILE A 174 -2.90 5.58 15.04
N SER A 175 -3.38 6.17 16.11
CA SER A 175 -3.18 7.57 16.49
C SER A 175 -2.67 7.60 17.92
N PRO A 176 -1.41 7.20 18.18
CA PRO A 176 -0.86 7.28 19.51
C PRO A 176 -0.99 8.74 19.99
N PRO A 177 -1.55 8.97 21.20
CA PRO A 177 -1.53 10.31 21.77
C PRO A 177 -0.08 10.79 21.76
N LEU A 178 0.15 12.05 21.40
CA LEU A 178 1.45 12.69 21.55
C LEU A 178 1.79 12.66 23.04
N CYS A 179 2.39 11.57 23.52
CA CYS A 179 3.14 11.58 24.76
C CYS A 179 4.34 12.46 24.45
N LEU A 180 4.22 13.73 24.83
CA LEU A 180 5.37 14.56 25.15
C LEU A 180 6.15 13.79 26.21
N GLN A 181 7.21 13.10 25.78
CA GLN A 181 8.30 12.70 26.66
C GLN A 181 9.22 13.89 26.88
#